data_AF-A0A4Q3HDQ6-F1
#
_entry.id   AF-A0A4Q3HDQ6-F1
#
_cell.length_a   1.000
_cell.length_b   1.000
_cell.length_c   1.000
_cell.angle_alpha   90.00
_cell.angle_beta   90.00
_cell.angle_gamma   90.00
#
_symmetry.space_group_name_H-M   'P 1'
#
loop_
_entity.id
_entity.type
_entity.pdbx_description
1 polymer ?
#
loop_
_entity_poly.entity_id
_entity_poly.type
_entity_poly.pdbx_seq_one_letter_code
_entity_poly.pdbx_strand_id
1 'polypeptide(L)'
;FKVNVKLWNGFIYLCLADNPPDFALAPDMGEHALDNWPMDALVTGHTFVKTLDCNWKVFWENYNECLHCPGVHPELSAAVPIYSKGYMAENEAPGWTPEHEAGHALREGAMTWSMNGQSCGPEFSGLTQAERNAGQLFVTLVPTMFIVAHVDYVRTVSLKPLGPERTELKAEWLFPAETLAQPDFDLPNIVDFATLVMSQDGMACEMNQRGLKSSRFEQGVLMPQEFDVFRFQSWVRNRMTADR
;
A
#
# COMPACT_ATOMS: atom_id res chain seq x y z
N PHE A 1 -27.55 -11.65 13.53
CA PHE A 1 -26.85 -12.05 12.30
C PHE A 1 -25.51 -12.66 12.71
N LYS A 2 -25.07 -13.77 12.11
CA LYS A 2 -23.71 -14.29 12.30
C LYS A 2 -22.81 -13.69 11.23
N VAL A 3 -21.54 -13.45 11.55
CA VAL A 3 -20.55 -12.91 10.61
C VAL A 3 -19.33 -13.83 10.66
N ASN A 4 -18.77 -14.17 9.51
CA ASN A 4 -17.56 -14.99 9.43
C ASN A 4 -16.34 -14.15 9.83
N VAL A 5 -15.45 -14.72 10.64
CA VAL A 5 -14.28 -14.03 11.20
C VAL A 5 -13.02 -14.83 10.91
N LYS A 6 -11.95 -14.15 10.46
CA LYS A 6 -10.58 -14.68 10.40
C LYS A 6 -9.66 -13.73 11.16
N LEU A 7 -8.79 -14.31 11.99
CA LEU A 7 -7.65 -13.62 12.58
C LEU A 7 -6.42 -13.89 11.72
N TRP A 8 -5.70 -12.84 11.35
CA TRP A 8 -4.46 -12.96 10.57
C TRP A 8 -3.53 -11.78 10.87
N ASN A 9 -2.29 -12.06 11.26
CA ASN A 9 -1.24 -11.06 11.53
C ASN A 9 -1.68 -9.86 12.38
N GLY A 10 -2.41 -10.12 13.48
CA GLY A 10 -2.90 -9.08 14.39
C GLY A 10 -4.20 -8.37 13.96
N PHE A 11 -4.72 -8.68 12.77
CA PHE A 11 -5.95 -8.08 12.24
C PHE A 11 -7.16 -9.01 12.37
N ILE A 12 -8.34 -8.38 12.44
CA ILE A 12 -9.65 -9.04 12.42
C ILE A 12 -10.29 -8.79 11.05
N TYR A 13 -10.44 -9.85 10.25
CA TYR A 13 -11.17 -9.79 8.98
C TYR A 13 -12.58 -10.33 9.15
N LEU A 14 -13.54 -9.62 8.56
CA LEU A 14 -14.95 -9.96 8.57
C LEU A 14 -15.42 -10.29 7.16
N CYS A 15 -16.19 -11.37 7.01
CA CYS A 15 -16.86 -11.72 5.76
C CYS A 15 -18.37 -11.84 5.99
N LEU A 16 -19.14 -11.10 5.19
CA LEU A 16 -20.59 -11.01 5.30
C LEU A 16 -21.32 -12.09 4.48
N ALA A 17 -20.61 -12.84 3.62
CA ALA A 17 -21.19 -13.96 2.90
C ALA A 17 -21.42 -15.14 3.84
N ASP A 18 -22.50 -15.91 3.63
CA ASP A 18 -22.79 -17.12 4.41
C ASP A 18 -21.68 -18.17 4.25
N ASN A 19 -21.19 -18.33 3.01
CA ASN A 19 -20.05 -19.18 2.67
C ASN A 19 -18.86 -18.28 2.32
N PRO A 20 -17.91 -18.05 3.24
CA PRO A 20 -16.76 -17.19 2.97
C PRO A 20 -15.83 -17.83 1.93
N PRO A 21 -15.18 -17.05 1.07
CA PRO A 21 -14.11 -17.55 0.22
C PRO A 21 -12.91 -18.01 1.07
N ASP A 22 -12.04 -18.83 0.48
CA ASP A 22 -10.78 -19.21 1.13
C ASP A 22 -9.93 -17.96 1.39
N PHE A 23 -9.57 -17.76 2.65
CA PHE A 23 -8.75 -16.62 3.07
C PHE A 23 -7.32 -16.72 2.55
N ALA A 24 -6.83 -17.92 2.23
CA ALA A 24 -5.48 -18.10 1.73
C ALA A 24 -5.22 -17.42 0.38
N LEU A 25 -6.30 -17.08 -0.33
CA LEU A 25 -6.27 -16.35 -1.60
C LEU A 25 -6.42 -14.83 -1.43
N ALA A 26 -6.58 -14.32 -0.19
CA ALA A 26 -6.82 -12.91 0.06
C ALA A 26 -5.53 -12.06 0.04
N PRO A 27 -4.43 -12.42 0.73
CA PRO A 27 -3.15 -11.74 0.58
C PRO A 27 -2.46 -12.17 -0.73
N ASP A 28 -2.13 -11.21 -1.58
CA ASP A 28 -1.42 -11.43 -2.86
C ASP A 28 -0.07 -12.14 -2.70
N MET A 29 0.63 -11.88 -1.60
CA MET A 29 1.91 -12.50 -1.23
C MET A 29 1.76 -13.80 -0.40
N GLY A 30 0.52 -14.23 -0.14
CA GLY A 30 0.20 -15.42 0.66
C GLY A 30 0.12 -15.18 2.16
N GLU A 31 -0.45 -16.14 2.91
CA GLU A 31 -0.71 -15.99 4.36
C GLU A 31 0.56 -15.83 5.21
N HIS A 32 1.71 -16.28 4.72
CA HIS A 32 2.99 -16.30 5.43
C HIS A 32 3.90 -15.10 5.12
N ALA A 33 3.43 -14.15 4.29
CA ALA A 33 4.24 -13.04 3.81
C ALA A 33 4.80 -12.12 4.92
N LEU A 34 4.18 -12.14 6.11
CA LEU A 34 4.54 -11.27 7.23
C LEU A 34 5.18 -12.02 8.40
N ASP A 35 5.53 -13.30 8.24
CA ASP A 35 6.02 -14.15 9.34
C ASP A 35 7.36 -13.67 9.94
N ASN A 36 8.13 -12.87 9.19
CA ASN A 36 9.40 -12.27 9.64
C ASN A 36 9.22 -10.95 10.41
N TRP A 37 8.01 -10.39 10.41
CA TRP A 37 7.64 -9.20 11.19
C TRP A 37 6.97 -9.61 12.50
N PRO A 38 7.25 -8.92 13.63
CA PRO A 38 6.66 -9.26 14.92
C PRO A 38 5.22 -8.73 15.06
N MET A 39 4.34 -9.10 14.11
CA MET A 39 3.01 -8.50 13.91
C MET A 39 2.12 -8.54 15.17
N ASP A 40 2.26 -9.54 16.02
CA ASP A 40 1.53 -9.71 17.27
C ASP A 40 1.99 -8.78 18.41
N ALA A 41 3.22 -8.27 18.33
CA ALA A 41 3.81 -7.37 19.33
C ALA A 41 3.64 -5.89 18.97
N LEU A 42 3.20 -5.56 17.75
CA LEU A 42 3.05 -4.18 17.31
C LEU A 42 1.77 -3.54 17.87
N VAL A 43 1.85 -2.26 18.19
CA VAL A 43 0.73 -1.45 18.67
C VAL A 43 0.56 -0.19 17.83
N THR A 44 -0.68 0.30 17.68
CA THR A 44 -0.96 1.51 16.91
C THR A 44 -0.41 2.75 17.61
N GLY A 45 0.62 3.37 17.02
CA GLY A 45 1.18 4.64 17.48
C GLY A 45 0.52 5.86 16.86
N HIS A 46 -0.01 5.72 15.64
CA HIS A 46 -0.68 6.82 14.94
C HIS A 46 -1.79 6.34 14.01
N THR A 47 -2.79 7.19 13.79
CA THR A 47 -3.87 6.97 12.83
C THR A 47 -4.14 8.25 12.04
N PHE A 48 -4.15 8.11 10.73
CA PHE A 48 -4.55 9.15 9.78
C PHE A 48 -5.85 8.72 9.09
N VAL A 49 -6.83 9.63 9.00
CA VAL A 49 -8.09 9.37 8.29
C VAL A 49 -8.35 10.51 7.33
N LYS A 50 -8.64 10.17 6.07
CA LYS A 50 -9.03 11.12 5.03
C LYS A 50 -10.24 10.60 4.28
N THR A 51 -11.22 11.47 4.05
CA THR A 51 -12.28 11.18 3.09
C THR A 51 -11.88 11.75 1.74
N LEU A 52 -11.90 10.90 0.72
CA LEU A 52 -11.61 11.23 -0.67
C LEU A 52 -12.91 11.37 -1.45
N ASP A 53 -13.00 12.42 -2.27
CA ASP A 53 -14.10 12.63 -3.22
C ASP A 53 -13.87 11.85 -4.53
N CYS A 54 -13.59 10.54 -4.39
CA CYS A 54 -13.42 9.62 -5.50
C CYS A 54 -14.08 8.26 -5.23
N ASN A 55 -14.42 7.53 -6.30
CA ASN A 55 -14.82 6.14 -6.21
C ASN A 55 -13.65 5.29 -5.66
N TRP A 56 -13.96 4.28 -4.86
CA TRP A 56 -12.94 3.38 -4.28
C TRP A 56 -12.08 2.67 -5.35
N LYS A 57 -12.66 2.39 -6.54
CA LYS A 57 -11.92 1.81 -7.67
C LYS A 57 -10.87 2.77 -8.21
N VAL A 58 -11.15 4.08 -8.25
CA VAL A 58 -10.18 5.09 -8.73
C VAL A 58 -8.94 5.09 -7.85
N PHE A 59 -9.12 4.95 -6.53
CA PHE A 59 -7.98 4.84 -5.61
C PHE A 59 -7.18 3.56 -5.84
N TRP A 60 -7.83 2.41 -6.03
CA TRP A 60 -7.13 1.17 -6.34
C TRP A 60 -6.42 1.21 -7.69
N GLU A 61 -7.00 1.87 -8.70
CA GLU A 61 -6.31 2.07 -9.98
C GLU A 61 -5.04 2.90 -9.78
N ASN A 62 -5.10 4.01 -9.03
CA ASN A 62 -3.93 4.82 -8.65
C ASN A 62 -2.88 4.02 -7.85
N TYR A 63 -3.28 3.14 -6.94
CA TYR A 63 -2.35 2.32 -6.15
C TYR A 63 -1.58 1.27 -6.98
N ASN A 64 -2.20 0.75 -8.04
CA ASN A 64 -1.67 -0.39 -8.81
C ASN A 64 -0.69 0.01 -9.93
N GLU A 65 -0.18 1.24 -9.92
CA GLU A 65 0.82 1.70 -10.88
C GLU A 65 1.68 2.81 -10.27
N CYS A 66 2.87 3.00 -10.84
CA CYS A 66 3.72 4.15 -10.50
C CYS A 66 3.96 5.06 -11.71
N LEU A 67 3.20 4.91 -12.79
CA LEU A 67 3.30 5.76 -13.98
C LEU A 67 3.09 7.25 -13.62
N HIS A 68 2.22 7.55 -12.64
CA HIS A 68 2.02 8.90 -12.14
C HIS A 68 3.13 9.40 -11.18
N CYS A 69 3.88 8.49 -10.55
CA CYS A 69 4.81 8.82 -9.46
C CYS A 69 5.81 9.94 -9.80
N PRO A 70 6.47 9.96 -10.98
CA PRO A 70 7.43 11.01 -11.31
C PRO A 70 6.82 12.42 -11.37
N GLY A 71 5.52 12.52 -11.66
CA GLY A 71 4.81 13.79 -11.79
C GLY A 71 4.08 14.23 -10.52
N VAL A 72 3.80 13.31 -9.60
CA VAL A 72 2.93 13.55 -8.43
C VAL A 72 3.70 13.49 -7.11
N HIS A 73 4.72 12.64 -7.00
CA HIS A 73 5.43 12.36 -5.74
C HIS A 73 6.93 12.66 -5.83
N PRO A 74 7.35 13.93 -5.77
CA PRO A 74 8.78 14.25 -5.79
C PRO A 74 9.53 13.67 -4.59
N GLU A 75 8.94 13.67 -3.39
CA GLU A 75 9.57 13.12 -2.17
C GLU A 75 9.70 11.60 -2.23
N LEU A 76 8.63 10.91 -2.67
CA LEU A 76 8.65 9.45 -2.82
C LEU A 76 9.62 9.01 -3.92
N SER A 77 9.61 9.68 -5.07
CA SER A 77 10.52 9.39 -6.18
C SER A 77 11.98 9.60 -5.81
N ALA A 78 12.27 10.56 -4.93
CA ALA A 78 13.60 10.76 -4.38
C ALA A 78 13.98 9.67 -3.36
N ALA A 79 13.04 9.19 -2.56
CA ALA A 79 13.26 8.15 -1.56
C ALA A 79 13.41 6.75 -2.16
N VAL A 80 12.64 6.43 -3.21
CA VAL A 80 12.60 5.12 -3.87
C VAL A 80 12.84 5.32 -5.37
N PRO A 81 14.10 5.30 -5.84
CA PRO A 81 14.44 5.77 -7.18
C PRO A 81 13.75 5.05 -8.35
N ILE A 82 13.31 3.80 -8.18
CA ILE A 82 12.57 3.07 -9.23
C ILE A 82 11.24 3.76 -9.58
N TYR A 83 10.58 4.37 -8.59
CA TYR A 83 9.31 5.09 -8.77
C TYR A 83 9.47 6.34 -9.64
N SER A 84 10.64 6.99 -9.61
CA SER A 84 10.97 8.11 -10.51
C SER A 84 10.99 7.74 -12.00
N LYS A 85 11.05 6.44 -12.31
CA LYS A 85 11.06 5.89 -13.68
C LYS A 85 9.69 5.41 -14.14
N GLY A 86 8.67 5.48 -13.30
CA GLY A 86 7.32 5.02 -13.63
C GLY A 86 7.09 3.51 -13.46
N TYR A 87 7.89 2.85 -12.62
CA TYR A 87 7.83 1.39 -12.37
C TYR A 87 7.61 1.12 -10.89
N MET A 88 6.77 0.14 -10.54
CA MET A 88 6.49 -0.27 -9.16
C MET A 88 7.59 -1.17 -8.58
N ALA A 89 8.37 -1.83 -9.42
CA ALA A 89 9.47 -2.69 -9.01
C ALA A 89 10.58 -2.78 -10.07
N GLU A 90 11.78 -3.17 -9.66
CA GLU A 90 12.93 -3.26 -10.58
C GLU A 90 12.70 -4.26 -11.71
N ASN A 91 11.93 -5.32 -11.46
CA ASN A 91 11.61 -6.35 -12.45
C ASN A 91 10.66 -5.88 -13.57
N GLU A 92 10.08 -4.69 -13.43
CA GLU A 92 9.30 -4.03 -14.48
C GLU A 92 10.17 -3.17 -15.41
N ALA A 93 11.41 -2.88 -14.99
CA ALA A 93 12.29 -2.01 -15.75
C ALA A 93 12.81 -2.70 -17.03
N PRO A 94 12.92 -1.96 -18.15
CA PRO A 94 13.48 -2.49 -19.38
C PRO A 94 14.89 -3.05 -19.18
N GLY A 95 15.11 -4.28 -19.64
CA GLY A 95 16.41 -4.95 -19.54
C GLY A 95 16.68 -5.63 -18.20
N TRP A 96 15.71 -5.66 -17.28
CA TRP A 96 15.82 -6.50 -16.08
C TRP A 96 15.89 -7.99 -16.44
N THR A 97 16.71 -8.74 -15.71
CA THR A 97 16.78 -10.20 -15.80
C THR A 97 16.77 -10.82 -14.41
N PRO A 98 16.37 -12.11 -14.25
CA PRO A 98 16.37 -12.78 -12.95
C PRO A 98 17.73 -12.86 -12.25
N GLU A 99 18.82 -12.70 -13.00
CA GLU A 99 20.19 -12.70 -12.49
C GLU A 99 20.63 -11.32 -11.96
N HIS A 100 19.80 -10.29 -12.09
CA HIS A 100 20.07 -8.96 -11.54
C HIS A 100 20.11 -9.04 -10.01
N GLU A 101 21.27 -8.75 -9.40
CA GLU A 101 21.38 -8.64 -7.95
C GLU A 101 20.58 -7.43 -7.46
N ALA A 102 19.47 -7.70 -6.76
CA ALA A 102 18.64 -6.64 -6.19
C ALA A 102 19.47 -5.78 -5.24
N GLY A 103 19.63 -4.50 -5.61
CA GLY A 103 20.27 -3.51 -4.78
C GLY A 103 19.41 -3.10 -3.59
N HIS A 104 19.89 -2.10 -2.85
CA HIS A 104 19.06 -1.44 -1.85
C HIS A 104 18.00 -0.60 -2.57
N ALA A 105 16.72 -0.85 -2.33
CA ALA A 105 15.63 -0.23 -3.09
C ALA A 105 15.45 1.27 -2.77
N LEU A 106 15.83 1.68 -1.56
CA LEU A 106 15.79 3.08 -1.13
C LEU A 106 17.04 3.83 -1.60
N ARG A 107 16.94 5.16 -1.68
CA ARG A 107 18.07 6.05 -1.94
C ARG A 107 19.24 5.79 -0.98
N GLU A 108 20.45 6.13 -1.43
CA GLU A 108 21.67 5.96 -0.64
C GLU A 108 21.53 6.59 0.76
N GLY A 109 21.88 5.81 1.78
CA GLY A 109 21.82 6.20 3.19
C GLY A 109 20.44 6.16 3.83
N ALA A 110 19.37 5.84 3.10
CA ALA A 110 18.04 5.60 3.68
C ALA A 110 17.87 4.13 4.05
N MET A 111 17.23 3.87 5.19
CA MET A 111 16.92 2.54 5.73
C MET A 111 15.41 2.26 5.75
N THR A 112 14.58 3.30 5.82
CA THR A 112 13.12 3.18 5.87
C THR A 112 12.44 4.37 5.19
N TRP A 113 11.11 4.31 5.08
CA TRP A 113 10.31 5.46 4.65
C TRP A 113 10.10 6.41 5.82
N SER A 114 10.88 7.48 5.84
CA SER A 114 10.79 8.58 6.80
C SER A 114 11.30 9.86 6.15
N MET A 115 11.02 11.02 6.77
CA MET A 115 11.41 12.32 6.23
C MET A 115 12.94 12.43 6.05
N ASN A 116 13.73 11.87 6.97
CA ASN A 116 15.19 11.83 6.89
C ASN A 116 15.75 10.53 6.29
N GLY A 117 14.92 9.51 6.06
CA GLY A 117 15.30 8.18 5.60
C GLY A 117 15.89 7.27 6.69
N GLN A 118 16.00 7.72 7.94
CA GLN A 118 16.50 6.92 9.06
C GLN A 118 15.38 6.15 9.75
N SER A 119 15.70 5.00 10.32
CA SER A 119 14.76 4.21 11.12
C SER A 119 14.39 4.92 12.41
N CYS A 120 13.18 4.63 12.91
CA CYS A 120 12.73 5.05 14.24
C CYS A 120 13.21 4.17 15.38
N GLY A 121 13.88 3.06 15.07
CA GLY A 121 14.37 2.10 16.05
C GLY A 121 15.23 1.01 15.41
N PRO A 122 15.58 -0.02 16.20
CA PRO A 122 16.23 -1.20 15.67
C PRO A 122 15.38 -1.85 14.58
N GLU A 123 16.02 -2.31 13.51
CA GLU A 123 15.34 -3.13 12.51
C GLU A 123 14.83 -4.43 13.15
N PHE A 124 13.69 -4.92 12.68
CA PHE A 124 13.11 -6.18 13.16
C PHE A 124 14.10 -7.33 12.98
N SER A 125 14.30 -8.11 14.03
CA SER A 125 15.32 -9.18 14.05
C SER A 125 14.99 -10.36 13.15
N GLY A 126 13.71 -10.56 12.82
CA GLY A 126 13.24 -11.66 11.96
C GLY A 126 13.53 -11.45 10.48
N LEU A 127 13.84 -10.22 10.04
CA LEU A 127 14.01 -9.91 8.62
C LEU A 127 15.27 -10.56 8.04
N THR A 128 15.09 -11.18 6.89
CA THR A 128 16.15 -11.63 6.00
C THR A 128 16.92 -10.46 5.42
N GLN A 129 18.12 -10.71 4.88
CA GLN A 129 18.89 -9.67 4.20
C GLN A 129 18.16 -9.13 2.96
N ALA A 130 17.41 -9.97 2.26
CA ALA A 130 16.63 -9.55 1.09
C ALA A 130 15.53 -8.56 1.47
N GLU A 131 14.81 -8.80 2.58
CA GLU A 131 13.78 -7.88 3.08
C GLU A 131 14.37 -6.56 3.57
N ARG A 132 15.55 -6.60 4.21
CA ARG A 132 16.29 -5.38 4.59
C ARG A 132 16.70 -4.56 3.37
N ASN A 133 17.24 -5.21 2.34
CA ASN A 133 17.62 -4.54 1.10
C ASN A 133 16.41 -3.96 0.34
N ALA A 134 15.27 -4.66 0.38
CA ALA A 134 14.04 -4.17 -0.22
C ALA A 134 13.48 -2.93 0.52
N GLY A 135 13.79 -2.77 1.81
CA GLY A 135 13.36 -1.64 2.65
C GLY A 135 11.87 -1.68 3.05
N GLN A 136 11.03 -2.27 2.19
CA GLN A 136 9.61 -2.47 2.43
C GLN A 136 9.05 -3.70 1.69
N LEU A 137 8.02 -4.32 2.27
CA LEU A 137 7.17 -5.33 1.64
C LEU A 137 5.73 -4.82 1.57
N PHE A 138 5.13 -4.87 0.38
CA PHE A 138 3.69 -4.65 0.21
C PHE A 138 2.95 -5.97 0.25
N VAL A 139 1.86 -6.02 1.02
CA VAL A 139 0.89 -7.13 1.00
C VAL A 139 -0.50 -6.55 0.76
N THR A 140 -1.10 -6.89 -0.36
CA THR A 140 -2.37 -6.35 -0.83
C THR A 140 -3.51 -7.33 -0.59
N LEU A 141 -4.60 -6.84 0.00
CA LEU A 141 -5.84 -7.59 0.25
C LEU A 141 -7.03 -6.83 -0.36
N VAL A 142 -7.18 -6.95 -1.69
CA VAL A 142 -8.28 -6.30 -2.40
C VAL A 142 -9.65 -6.86 -1.96
N PRO A 143 -10.68 -6.01 -1.81
CA PRO A 143 -10.71 -4.57 -2.09
C PRO A 143 -10.48 -3.69 -0.84
N THR A 144 -10.11 -4.27 0.30
CA THR A 144 -10.29 -3.61 1.60
C THR A 144 -9.04 -2.91 2.12
N MET A 145 -7.85 -3.45 1.90
CA MET A 145 -6.64 -2.89 2.49
C MET A 145 -5.35 -3.35 1.82
N PHE A 146 -4.27 -2.64 2.12
CA PHE A 146 -2.90 -3.10 1.91
C PHE A 146 -2.05 -2.81 3.14
N ILE A 147 -0.99 -3.58 3.29
CA ILE A 147 -0.01 -3.50 4.37
C ILE A 147 1.33 -3.17 3.74
N VAL A 148 2.07 -2.24 4.35
CA VAL A 148 3.43 -1.89 3.98
C VAL A 148 4.31 -2.13 5.19
N ALA A 149 5.02 -3.24 5.18
CA ALA A 149 5.88 -3.67 6.26
C ALA A 149 7.31 -3.18 6.00
N HIS A 150 7.76 -2.21 6.79
CA HIS A 150 9.12 -1.65 6.69
C HIS A 150 10.07 -2.41 7.61
N VAL A 151 11.34 -2.02 7.61
CA VAL A 151 12.36 -2.67 8.44
C VAL A 151 12.15 -2.47 9.95
N ASP A 152 11.41 -1.44 10.37
CA ASP A 152 11.35 -0.95 11.76
C ASP A 152 9.94 -0.55 12.24
N TYR A 153 8.97 -0.45 11.32
CA TYR A 153 7.56 -0.22 11.62
C TYR A 153 6.67 -0.86 10.54
N VAL A 154 5.37 -0.97 10.80
CA VAL A 154 4.39 -1.44 9.81
C VAL A 154 3.32 -0.38 9.60
N ARG A 155 2.96 -0.10 8.35
CA ARG A 155 1.84 0.77 8.00
C ARG A 155 0.73 -0.07 7.39
N THR A 156 -0.50 0.13 7.83
CA THR A 156 -1.69 -0.43 7.15
C THR A 156 -2.50 0.69 6.55
N VAL A 157 -3.16 0.42 5.43
CA VAL A 157 -4.08 1.36 4.79
C VAL A 157 -5.33 0.61 4.42
N SER A 158 -6.48 1.06 4.91
CA SER A 158 -7.80 0.48 4.63
C SER A 158 -8.69 1.48 3.90
N LEU A 159 -9.52 0.94 3.01
CA LEU A 159 -10.46 1.69 2.19
C LEU A 159 -11.88 1.26 2.53
N LYS A 160 -12.72 2.24 2.83
CA LYS A 160 -14.14 2.04 3.08
C LYS A 160 -14.97 2.88 2.11
N PRO A 161 -15.65 2.26 1.13
CA PRO A 161 -16.57 2.99 0.26
C PRO A 161 -17.70 3.62 1.09
N LEU A 162 -17.85 4.94 0.99
CA LEU A 162 -18.94 5.70 1.63
C LEU A 162 -20.06 6.03 0.65
N GLY A 163 -19.81 5.88 -0.65
CA GLY A 163 -20.75 6.10 -1.74
C GLY A 163 -20.10 5.84 -3.10
N PRO A 164 -20.82 6.12 -4.20
CA PRO A 164 -20.29 5.91 -5.55
C PRO A 164 -19.11 6.83 -5.89
N GLU A 165 -18.93 7.95 -5.19
CA GLU A 165 -17.86 8.92 -5.45
C GLU A 165 -17.21 9.42 -4.15
N ARG A 166 -17.30 8.60 -3.09
CA ARG A 166 -16.77 8.97 -1.78
C ARG A 166 -16.18 7.74 -1.10
N THR A 167 -14.94 7.86 -0.66
CA THR A 167 -14.18 6.76 -0.04
C THR A 167 -13.46 7.27 1.20
N GLU A 168 -13.56 6.56 2.31
CA GLU A 168 -12.72 6.80 3.48
C GLU A 168 -11.43 5.98 3.35
N LEU A 169 -10.30 6.67 3.45
CA LEU A 169 -8.96 6.10 3.57
C LEU A 169 -8.53 6.23 5.03
N LYS A 170 -8.19 5.12 5.67
CA LYS A 170 -7.63 5.09 7.02
C LYS A 170 -6.26 4.43 6.99
N ALA A 171 -5.23 5.14 7.42
CA ALA A 171 -3.90 4.62 7.59
C ALA A 171 -3.52 4.52 9.08
N GLU A 172 -2.85 3.43 9.45
CA GLU A 172 -2.40 3.20 10.82
C GLU A 172 -0.91 2.82 10.80
N TRP A 173 -0.15 3.39 11.72
CA TRP A 173 1.26 3.07 11.91
C TRP A 173 1.40 2.26 13.19
N LEU A 174 1.96 1.06 13.03
CA LEU A 174 2.15 0.06 14.05
C LEU A 174 3.63 -0.02 14.39
N PHE A 175 3.94 0.09 15.68
CA PHE A 175 5.30 0.13 16.20
C PHE A 175 5.46 -0.87 17.34
N PRO A 176 6.69 -1.34 17.63
CA PRO A 176 6.98 -1.91 18.93
C PRO A 176 6.63 -0.93 20.05
N ALA A 177 6.07 -1.44 21.15
CA ALA A 177 5.70 -0.59 22.28
C ALA A 177 6.92 0.13 22.89
N GLU A 178 8.08 -0.51 22.84
CA GLU A 178 9.36 0.04 23.27
C GLU A 178 9.82 1.22 22.40
N THR A 179 9.58 1.20 21.08
CA THR A 179 9.90 2.32 20.19
C THR A 179 9.07 3.55 20.56
N LEU A 180 7.77 3.36 20.79
CA LEU A 180 6.88 4.44 21.24
C LEU A 180 7.24 5.00 22.61
N ALA A 181 7.90 4.22 23.46
CA ALA A 181 8.30 4.63 24.80
C ALA A 181 9.66 5.36 24.84
N GLN A 182 10.38 5.46 23.73
CA GLN A 182 11.68 6.16 23.70
C GLN A 182 11.46 7.68 23.91
N PRO A 183 12.22 8.34 24.82
CA PRO A 183 12.04 9.76 25.11
C PRO A 183 12.24 10.70 23.91
N ASP A 184 13.03 10.27 22.94
CA ASP A 184 13.44 11.02 21.74
C ASP A 184 12.79 10.46 20.46
N PHE A 185 11.76 9.62 20.58
CA PHE A 185 11.03 9.12 19.41
C PHE A 185 10.35 10.26 18.64
N ASP A 186 10.87 10.54 17.45
CA ASP A 186 10.32 11.51 16.50
C ASP A 186 9.25 10.84 15.64
N LEU A 187 8.04 10.71 16.19
CA LEU A 187 6.88 10.18 15.47
C LEU A 187 6.60 10.94 14.15
N PRO A 188 6.57 12.29 14.12
CA PRO A 188 6.41 13.07 12.88
C PRO A 188 7.37 12.66 11.76
N ASN A 189 8.65 12.40 12.06
CA ASN A 189 9.61 11.95 11.04
C ASN A 189 9.15 10.69 10.29
N ILE A 190 8.38 9.80 10.92
CA ILE A 190 7.84 8.59 10.29
C ILE A 190 6.48 8.84 9.63
N VAL A 191 5.54 9.46 10.36
CA VAL A 191 4.15 9.53 9.91
C VAL A 191 3.93 10.56 8.81
N ASP A 192 4.69 11.67 8.81
CA ASP A 192 4.48 12.77 7.87
C ASP A 192 4.82 12.37 6.44
N PHE A 193 5.84 11.51 6.24
CA PHE A 193 6.27 11.08 4.91
C PHE A 193 5.15 10.36 4.15
N ALA A 194 4.59 9.30 4.71
CA ALA A 194 3.52 8.57 4.05
C ALA A 194 2.19 9.34 4.06
N THR A 195 1.95 10.21 5.05
CA THR A 195 0.78 11.11 5.05
C THR A 195 0.81 12.11 3.90
N LEU A 196 2.00 12.66 3.59
CA LEU A 196 2.22 13.52 2.43
C LEU A 196 1.92 12.77 1.12
N VAL A 197 2.50 11.59 0.94
CA VAL A 197 2.30 10.76 -0.27
C VAL A 197 0.82 10.42 -0.45
N MET A 198 0.15 9.87 0.58
CA MET A 198 -1.29 9.55 0.51
C MET A 198 -2.16 10.79 0.27
N SER A 199 -1.71 11.97 0.73
CA SER A 199 -2.42 13.21 0.46
C SER A 199 -2.30 13.63 -1.00
N GLN A 200 -1.12 13.46 -1.62
CA GLN A 200 -0.87 13.66 -3.04
C GLN A 200 -1.70 12.68 -3.89
N ASP A 201 -1.71 11.39 -3.54
CA ASP A 201 -2.56 10.36 -4.18
C ASP A 201 -4.04 10.75 -4.14
N GLY A 202 -4.51 11.17 -2.96
CA GLY A 202 -5.90 11.60 -2.80
C GLY A 202 -6.27 12.76 -3.71
N MET A 203 -5.38 13.75 -3.88
CA MET A 203 -5.60 14.87 -4.81
C MET A 203 -5.66 14.40 -6.27
N ALA A 204 -4.79 13.47 -6.68
CA ALA A 204 -4.79 12.89 -8.02
C ALA A 204 -6.08 12.10 -8.29
N CYS A 205 -6.50 11.27 -7.33
CA CYS A 205 -7.74 10.49 -7.40
C CYS A 205 -8.99 11.37 -7.53
N GLU A 206 -9.09 12.43 -6.73
CA GLU A 206 -10.20 13.38 -6.78
C GLU A 206 -10.22 14.15 -8.10
N MET A 207 -9.05 14.50 -8.62
CA MET A 207 -8.92 15.12 -9.93
C MET A 207 -9.41 14.19 -11.05
N ASN A 208 -8.99 12.92 -11.00
CA ASN A 208 -9.44 11.90 -11.94
C ASN A 208 -10.96 11.73 -11.88
N GLN A 209 -11.54 11.59 -10.67
CA GLN A 209 -12.99 11.48 -10.49
C GLN A 209 -13.76 12.67 -11.10
N ARG A 210 -13.26 13.90 -10.93
CA ARG A 210 -13.88 15.08 -11.56
C ARG A 210 -13.84 14.99 -13.09
N GLY A 211 -12.74 14.49 -13.66
CA GLY A 211 -12.58 14.29 -15.10
C GLY A 211 -13.54 13.24 -15.67
N LEU A 212 -13.72 12.12 -14.95
CA LEU A 212 -14.63 11.02 -15.33
C LEU A 212 -16.10 11.44 -15.45
N LYS A 213 -16.49 12.58 -14.85
CA LYS A 213 -17.84 13.15 -14.96
C LYS A 213 -18.10 13.91 -16.27
N SER A 214 -17.06 14.14 -17.06
CA SER A 214 -17.20 14.86 -18.32
C SER A 214 -18.14 14.12 -19.26
N SER A 215 -19.11 14.83 -19.84
CA SER A 215 -19.98 14.27 -20.88
C SER A 215 -19.26 13.90 -22.17
N ARG A 216 -17.97 14.27 -22.29
CA ARG A 216 -17.08 13.90 -23.40
C ARG A 216 -16.19 12.71 -23.09
N PHE A 217 -16.16 12.24 -21.84
CA PHE A 217 -15.40 11.06 -21.48
C PHE A 217 -16.22 9.81 -21.85
N GLU A 218 -15.62 8.93 -22.64
CA GLU A 218 -16.21 7.64 -23.01
C GLU A 218 -15.42 6.47 -22.41
N GLN A 219 -14.11 6.46 -22.61
CA GLN A 219 -13.20 5.43 -22.10
C GLN A 219 -11.73 5.93 -22.11
N GLY A 220 -10.89 5.31 -21.29
CA GLY A 220 -9.43 5.47 -21.33
C GLY A 220 -8.73 4.28 -22.01
N VAL A 221 -7.43 4.44 -22.27
CA VAL A 221 -6.54 3.36 -22.75
C VAL A 221 -5.43 3.20 -21.74
N LEU A 222 -5.22 1.97 -21.27
CA LEU A 222 -4.12 1.65 -20.36
C LEU A 222 -2.80 1.55 -21.13
N MET A 223 -1.75 2.09 -20.53
CA MET A 223 -0.37 1.95 -20.97
C MET A 223 0.19 0.58 -20.57
N PRO A 224 1.22 0.06 -21.26
CA PRO A 224 1.82 -1.24 -20.91
C PRO A 224 2.28 -1.35 -19.45
N GLN A 225 2.69 -0.24 -18.83
CA GLN A 225 3.09 -0.16 -17.42
C GLN A 225 1.91 -0.32 -16.43
N GLU A 226 0.67 -0.16 -16.87
CA GLU A 226 -0.53 -0.23 -16.03
C GLU A 226 -1.14 -1.65 -16.02
N PHE A 227 -0.30 -2.69 -16.09
CA PHE A 227 -0.76 -4.07 -16.19
C PHE A 227 -1.47 -4.55 -14.90
N ASP A 228 -1.09 -4.03 -13.73
CA ASP A 228 -1.79 -4.34 -12.47
C ASP A 228 -3.12 -3.59 -12.36
N VAL A 229 -3.25 -2.39 -12.95
CA VAL A 229 -4.54 -1.72 -13.17
C VAL A 229 -5.45 -2.60 -14.02
N PHE A 230 -4.94 -3.16 -15.12
CA PHE A 230 -5.69 -4.08 -15.96
C PHE A 230 -6.13 -5.35 -15.20
N ARG A 231 -5.25 -5.93 -14.37
CA ARG A 231 -5.57 -7.10 -13.53
C ARG A 231 -6.64 -6.76 -12.50
N PHE A 232 -6.53 -5.61 -11.82
CA PHE A 232 -7.54 -5.13 -10.88
C PHE A 232 -8.90 -4.93 -11.55
N GLN A 233 -8.96 -4.23 -12.69
CA GLN A 233 -10.21 -4.05 -13.43
C GLN A 233 -10.82 -5.38 -13.89
N SER A 234 -9.99 -6.34 -14.30
CA SER A 234 -10.43 -7.70 -14.65
C SER A 234 -11.01 -8.43 -13.45
N TRP A 235 -10.37 -8.32 -12.29
CA TRP A 235 -10.88 -8.86 -11.03
C TRP A 235 -12.25 -8.25 -10.68
N VAL A 236 -12.41 -6.92 -10.77
CA VAL A 236 -13.69 -6.24 -10.51
C VAL A 236 -14.79 -6.76 -11.45
N ARG A 237 -14.51 -6.83 -12.77
CA ARG A 237 -15.46 -7.34 -13.76
C ARG A 237 -15.91 -8.76 -13.43
N ASN A 238 -14.97 -9.65 -13.15
CA ASN A 238 -15.27 -11.05 -12.82
C ASN A 238 -16.17 -11.17 -11.58
N ARG A 239 -15.93 -10.35 -10.54
CA ARG A 239 -16.78 -10.33 -9.33
C ARG A 239 -18.18 -9.77 -9.60
N MET A 240 -18.31 -8.78 -10.47
CA MET A 240 -19.61 -8.21 -10.82
C MET A 240 -20.45 -9.10 -11.73
N THR A 241 -19.82 -10.00 -12.49
CA THR A 241 -20.52 -10.94 -13.38
C THR A 241 -20.79 -12.30 -12.74
N ALA A 242 -20.01 -12.72 -11.72
CA ALA A 242 -20.20 -14.00 -11.04
C ALA A 242 -21.47 -14.05 -10.17
N ASP A 243 -21.98 -12.89 -9.75
CA ASP A 243 -23.22 -12.75 -8.97
C ASP A 243 -24.48 -12.55 -9.86
N ARG A 244 -24.38 -12.81 -11.17
CA ARG A 244 -25.51 -12.84 -12.12
C ARG A 244 -25.79 -14.26 -12.61
#